data_AF-A0A932YTY2-F1
#
_entry.id   AF-A0A932YTY2-F1
#
_cell.length_a   1.000
_cell.length_b   1.000
_cell.length_c   1.000
_cell.angle_alpha   90.00
_cell.angle_beta   90.00
_cell.angle_gamma   90.00
#
_symmetry.space_group_name_H-M   'P 1'
#
loop_
_entity.id
_entity.type
_entity.pdbx_description
1 polymer ?
#
loop_
_entity_poly.entity_id
_entity_poly.type
_entity_poly.pdbx_seq_one_letter_code
_entity_poly.pdbx_strand_id
1 'polypeptide(L)'
;YFSHVSPQGQNPWYWLDQVGYSFSYAGENLAVSFFESKDAVNAWMASPGHRKNILNGKFTEIGVGWALGKYQGRETIYLVQFFAKPFNSSVEKSNVNSVKSQNVRKIKTTKTD
;
A
#
# COMPACT_ATOMS: atom_id res chain seq x y z
N TYR A 1 0.81 -21.41 3.46
CA TYR A 1 0.95 -21.08 2.02
C TYR A 1 1.91 -19.91 1.90
N PHE A 2 2.41 -19.61 0.70
CA PHE A 2 3.25 -18.42 0.48
C PHE A 2 2.88 -17.80 -0.87
N SER A 3 2.00 -16.80 -0.83
CA SER A 3 1.37 -16.16 -2.00
C SER A 3 0.74 -14.84 -1.58
N HIS A 4 0.68 -13.86 -2.49
CA HIS A 4 -0.04 -12.60 -2.31
C HIS A 4 -1.57 -12.80 -2.23
N VAL A 5 -2.08 -13.87 -2.83
CA VAL A 5 -3.51 -14.22 -2.78
C VAL A 5 -3.68 -15.43 -1.88
N SER A 6 -4.56 -15.29 -0.89
CA SER A 6 -4.85 -16.37 0.05
C SER A 6 -5.57 -17.54 -0.64
N PRO A 7 -5.58 -18.75 -0.04
CA PRO A 7 -6.36 -19.88 -0.56
C PRO A 7 -7.86 -19.59 -0.69
N GLN A 8 -8.37 -18.60 0.04
CA GLN A 8 -9.76 -18.13 -0.01
C GLN A 8 -9.97 -17.02 -1.07
N GLY A 9 -8.96 -16.68 -1.86
CA GLY A 9 -9.04 -15.67 -2.92
C GLY A 9 -8.87 -14.22 -2.44
N GLN A 10 -8.49 -13.99 -1.17
CA GLN A 10 -8.29 -12.64 -0.66
C GLN A 10 -6.93 -12.09 -1.12
N ASN A 11 -6.94 -10.90 -1.70
CA ASN A 11 -5.72 -10.18 -2.08
C ASN A 11 -5.13 -9.42 -0.86
N PRO A 12 -3.92 -8.86 -0.95
CA PRO A 12 -3.25 -8.23 0.20
C PRO A 12 -4.03 -7.05 0.81
N TRP A 13 -4.82 -6.36 0.01
CA TRP A 13 -5.56 -5.16 0.43
C TRP A 13 -6.73 -5.48 1.34
N TYR A 14 -7.23 -6.72 1.30
CA TYR A 14 -8.23 -7.20 2.23
C TYR A 14 -7.81 -6.94 3.69
N TRP A 15 -6.54 -7.16 4.03
CA TRP A 15 -6.03 -6.97 5.39
C TRP A 15 -5.98 -5.51 5.83
N LEU A 16 -5.70 -4.59 4.90
CA LEU A 16 -5.74 -3.15 5.17
C LEU A 16 -7.17 -2.67 5.41
N ASP A 17 -8.13 -3.20 4.64
CA ASP A 17 -9.56 -2.91 4.80
C ASP A 17 -10.11 -3.40 6.15
N GLN A 18 -9.71 -4.61 6.60
CA GLN A 18 -10.14 -5.16 7.88
C GLN A 18 -9.76 -4.31 9.09
N VAL A 19 -8.70 -3.50 8.98
CA VAL A 19 -8.25 -2.59 10.04
C VAL A 19 -8.65 -1.13 9.80
N GLY A 20 -9.47 -0.87 8.78
CA GLY A 20 -9.95 0.46 8.43
C GLY A 20 -8.88 1.39 7.83
N TYR A 21 -7.78 0.84 7.32
CA TYR A 21 -6.71 1.62 6.70
C TYR A 21 -7.04 1.94 5.24
N SER A 22 -7.47 3.17 4.98
CA SER A 22 -7.78 3.65 3.64
C SER A 22 -6.54 4.15 2.91
N PHE A 23 -6.31 3.70 1.67
CA PHE A 23 -5.14 4.07 0.87
C PHE A 23 -5.51 4.43 -0.57
N SER A 24 -4.70 5.29 -1.20
CA SER A 24 -4.80 5.64 -2.62
C SER A 24 -3.85 4.83 -3.51
N TYR A 25 -2.82 4.25 -2.90
CA TYR A 25 -1.83 3.41 -3.56
C TYR A 25 -1.21 2.47 -2.53
N ALA A 26 -1.00 1.20 -2.87
CA ALA A 26 -0.41 0.22 -1.96
C ALA A 26 0.50 -0.80 -2.68
N GLY A 27 1.40 -1.41 -1.93
CA GLY A 27 2.37 -2.41 -2.37
C GLY A 27 2.63 -3.43 -1.27
N GLU A 28 3.02 -4.65 -1.65
CA GLU A 28 3.39 -5.72 -0.70
C GLU A 28 4.67 -6.41 -1.16
N ASN A 29 5.58 -6.64 -0.22
CA ASN A 29 6.68 -7.58 -0.35
C ASN A 29 6.49 -8.72 0.66
N LEU A 30 6.77 -9.95 0.22
CA LEU A 30 6.73 -11.15 1.04
C LEU A 30 8.13 -11.76 1.14
N ALA A 31 8.47 -12.30 2.30
CA ALA A 31 9.64 -13.15 2.48
C ALA A 31 9.34 -14.31 3.44
N VAL A 32 10.05 -15.41 3.24
CA VAL A 32 9.96 -16.60 4.10
C VAL A 32 11.36 -17.21 4.22
N SER A 33 11.68 -17.81 5.37
CA SER A 33 12.97 -18.47 5.63
C SER A 33 14.16 -17.53 5.71
N PHE A 34 13.93 -16.32 6.23
CA PHE A 34 14.98 -15.39 6.65
C PHE A 34 14.93 -15.21 8.16
N PHE A 35 16.09 -15.34 8.80
CA PHE A 35 16.25 -15.13 10.25
C PHE A 35 16.80 -13.74 10.58
N GLU A 36 17.54 -13.15 9.64
CA GLU A 36 18.10 -11.80 9.76
C GLU A 36 17.39 -10.82 8.83
N SER A 37 17.03 -9.66 9.37
CA SER A 37 16.32 -8.61 8.61
C SER A 37 17.13 -8.10 7.42
N LYS A 38 18.46 -7.98 7.58
CA LYS A 38 19.38 -7.58 6.51
C LYS A 38 19.30 -8.52 5.31
N ASP A 39 19.19 -9.82 5.53
CA ASP A 39 19.17 -10.82 4.46
C ASP A 39 17.85 -10.76 3.69
N ALA A 40 16.73 -10.57 4.38
CA ALA A 40 15.43 -10.35 3.74
C ALA A 40 15.43 -9.08 2.87
N VAL A 41 15.98 -7.97 3.38
CA VAL A 41 16.09 -6.71 2.64
C VAL A 41 17.01 -6.87 1.42
N ASN A 42 18.17 -7.53 1.57
CA ASN A 42 19.08 -7.79 0.45
C ASN A 42 18.41 -8.64 -0.64
N ALA A 43 17.67 -9.70 -0.25
CA ALA A 43 16.93 -10.54 -1.18
C ALA A 43 15.84 -9.76 -1.91
N TRP A 44 15.09 -8.89 -1.23
CA TRP A 44 14.14 -8.01 -1.87
C TRP A 44 14.81 -7.02 -2.84
N MET A 45 15.93 -6.42 -2.45
CA MET A 45 16.66 -5.48 -3.31
C MET A 45 17.30 -6.13 -4.55
N ALA A 46 17.56 -7.43 -4.49
CA ALA A 46 18.03 -8.23 -5.63
C ALA A 46 16.88 -8.68 -6.57
N SER A 47 15.62 -8.66 -6.11
CA SER A 47 14.45 -8.99 -6.92
C SER A 47 13.87 -7.73 -7.59
N PRO A 48 13.77 -7.65 -8.93
CA PRO A 48 13.24 -6.47 -9.60
C PRO A 48 11.84 -6.05 -9.14
N GLY A 49 10.95 -7.01 -8.89
CA GLY A 49 9.59 -6.74 -8.42
C GLY A 49 9.55 -6.15 -7.02
N HIS A 50 10.27 -6.77 -6.07
CA HIS A 50 10.31 -6.29 -4.69
C HIS A 50 11.07 -4.96 -4.55
N ARG A 51 12.20 -4.83 -5.26
CA ARG A 51 12.98 -3.59 -5.36
C ARG A 51 12.14 -2.44 -5.90
N LYS A 52 11.29 -2.69 -6.90
CA LYS A 52 10.37 -1.68 -7.42
C LYS A 52 9.46 -1.13 -6.33
N ASN A 53 8.96 -1.97 -5.41
CA ASN A 53 8.16 -1.48 -4.28
C ASN A 53 8.99 -0.61 -3.32
N ILE A 54 10.17 -1.09 -2.91
CA ILE A 54 11.06 -0.38 -1.97
C ILE A 54 11.46 1.01 -2.48
N LEU A 55 11.76 1.13 -3.78
CA LEU A 55 12.24 2.37 -4.39
C LEU A 55 11.12 3.28 -4.92
N ASN A 56 9.84 2.90 -4.74
CA ASN A 56 8.72 3.67 -5.28
C ASN A 56 8.38 4.85 -4.37
N GLY A 57 8.79 6.06 -4.78
CA GLY A 57 8.51 7.31 -4.08
C GLY A 57 7.03 7.71 -3.98
N LYS A 58 6.08 6.92 -4.53
CA LYS A 58 4.64 7.12 -4.28
C LYS A 58 4.23 6.70 -2.87
N PHE A 59 4.93 5.75 -2.27
CA PHE A 59 4.63 5.29 -0.92
C PHE A 59 5.15 6.30 0.10
N THR A 60 4.37 6.55 1.15
CA THR A 60 4.72 7.48 2.22
C THR A 60 4.70 6.80 3.59
N GLU A 61 4.13 5.61 3.68
CA GLU A 61 4.07 4.81 4.90
C GLU A 61 4.49 3.36 4.63
N ILE A 62 5.01 2.72 5.67
CA ILE A 62 5.45 1.34 5.68
C ILE A 62 4.94 0.64 6.95
N GLY A 63 4.46 -0.59 6.80
CA GLY A 63 4.16 -1.51 7.89
C GLY A 63 4.91 -2.82 7.69
N VAL A 64 5.49 -3.37 8.76
CA VAL A 64 6.20 -4.65 8.72
C VAL A 64 5.64 -5.56 9.79
N GLY A 65 5.29 -6.79 9.39
CA GLY A 65 4.76 -7.81 10.28
C GLY A 65 5.45 -9.14 10.04
N TRP A 66 5.68 -9.89 11.11
CA TRP A 66 6.29 -11.22 11.03
C TRP A 66 5.54 -12.21 11.90
N ALA A 67 5.62 -13.49 11.54
CA ALA A 67 5.06 -14.59 12.32
C ALA A 67 5.91 -15.85 12.17
N LEU A 68 5.99 -16.65 13.24
CA LEU A 68 6.53 -18.00 13.15
C LEU A 68 5.52 -18.92 12.46
N GLY A 69 6.03 -19.90 11.72
CA GLY A 69 5.21 -20.95 11.15
C GLY A 69 6.04 -22.07 10.56
N LYS A 70 5.40 -22.93 9.77
CA LYS A 70 6.08 -23.97 9.01
C LYS A 70 5.96 -23.70 7.51
N TYR A 71 7.07 -23.82 6.81
CA TYR A 71 7.12 -23.75 5.34
C TYR A 71 7.94 -24.94 4.84
N GLN A 72 7.36 -25.72 3.92
CA GLN A 72 7.99 -26.93 3.37
C GLN A 72 8.53 -27.88 4.45
N GLY A 73 7.77 -28.08 5.52
CA GLY A 73 8.11 -28.99 6.63
C GLY A 73 9.14 -28.45 7.64
N ARG A 74 9.64 -27.23 7.48
CA ARG A 74 10.62 -26.60 8.39
C ARG A 74 10.02 -25.41 9.11
N GLU A 75 10.43 -25.20 10.37
CA GLU A 75 10.11 -23.98 11.09
C GLU A 75 10.78 -22.78 10.42
N THR A 76 10.05 -21.67 10.35
CA THR A 76 10.47 -20.50 9.60
C THR A 76 9.79 -19.24 10.14
N ILE A 77 10.29 -18.09 9.70
CA ILE A 77 9.63 -16.80 9.85
C ILE A 77 8.98 -16.45 8.51
N TYR A 78 7.71 -16.07 8.56
CA TYR A 78 7.01 -15.37 7.50
C TYR A 78 7.14 -13.87 7.76
N LEU A 79 7.44 -13.10 6.73
CA LEU A 79 7.59 -11.66 6.78
C LEU A 79 6.75 -11.00 5.68
N VAL A 80 5.97 -10.01 6.08
CA VAL A 80 5.18 -9.12 5.23
C VAL A 80 5.71 -7.70 5.41
N GLN A 81 5.89 -7.00 4.30
CA GLN A 81 6.16 -5.58 4.25
C GLN A 81 5.09 -4.91 3.36
N PHE A 82 4.21 -4.15 3.99
CA PHE A 82 3.25 -3.30 3.29
C PHE A 82 3.84 -1.91 3.09
N PHE A 83 3.58 -1.37 1.90
CA PHE A 83 3.79 0.03 1.58
C PHE A 83 2.47 0.66 1.23
N ALA A 84 2.25 1.90 1.65
CA ALA A 84 1.03 2.60 1.30
C ALA A 84 1.23 4.10 1.15
N LYS A 85 0.31 4.70 0.39
CA LYS A 85 -0.01 6.11 0.43
C LYS A 85 -1.41 6.25 1.02
N PRO A 86 -1.57 6.78 2.24
CA PRO A 86 -2.88 6.99 2.86
C PRO A 86 -3.82 7.75 1.94
N PHE A 87 -5.10 7.41 1.99
CA PHE A 87 -6.12 8.19 1.30
C PHE A 87 -6.41 9.45 2.12
N ASN A 88 -5.92 10.61 1.66
CA ASN A 88 -6.08 11.85 2.39
C ASN A 88 -7.36 12.58 1.95
N SER A 89 -8.47 12.25 2.62
CA SER A 89 -9.80 12.78 2.29
C SER A 89 -9.92 14.31 2.39
N SER A 90 -9.04 14.97 3.15
CA SER A 90 -9.00 16.43 3.31
C SER A 90 -8.50 17.16 2.06
N VAL A 91 -7.55 16.57 1.32
CA VAL A 91 -6.98 17.14 0.10
C VAL A 91 -7.93 16.98 -1.09
N GLU A 92 -8.69 15.88 -1.15
CA GLU A 92 -9.71 15.73 -2.20
C GLU A 92 -10.94 16.60 -1.93
N LYS A 93 -11.41 16.70 -0.69
CA LYS A 93 -12.53 17.59 -0.35
C LYS A 93 -12.20 19.06 -0.61
N SER A 94 -10.98 19.51 -0.35
CA SER A 94 -10.55 20.89 -0.66
C SER A 94 -10.46 21.15 -2.17
N ASN A 95 -9.95 20.20 -2.95
CA ASN A 95 -9.92 20.30 -4.41
C ASN A 95 -11.32 20.30 -5.05
N VAL A 96 -12.24 19.45 -4.56
CA VAL A 96 -13.65 19.44 -5.03
C VAL A 96 -14.35 20.76 -4.70
N ASN A 97 -14.13 21.30 -3.49
CA ASN A 97 -14.70 22.59 -3.09
C ASN A 97 -14.09 23.77 -3.88
N SER A 98 -12.79 23.72 -4.19
CA SER A 98 -12.10 24.70 -5.03
C SER A 98 -12.66 24.73 -6.45
N VAL A 99 -12.81 23.56 -7.09
CA VAL A 99 -13.35 23.44 -8.45
C VAL A 99 -14.81 23.90 -8.52
N LYS A 100 -15.64 23.57 -7.52
CA LYS A 100 -17.02 24.09 -7.44
C LYS A 100 -17.04 25.62 -7.29
N SER A 101 -16.19 26.19 -6.44
CA SER A 101 -16.10 27.65 -6.24
C SER A 101 -15.67 28.39 -7.51
N GLN A 102 -14.71 27.84 -8.27
CA GLN A 102 -14.28 28.43 -9.55
C GLN A 102 -15.38 28.36 -10.63
N ASN A 103 -16.14 27.27 -10.70
CA ASN A 103 -17.26 27.15 -11.64
C ASN A 103 -18.43 28.08 -11.27
N VAL A 104 -18.73 28.26 -9.97
CA VAL A 104 -19.77 29.21 -9.52
C VAL A 104 -19.37 30.66 -9.82
N ARG A 105 -18.08 31.02 -9.71
CA ARG A 105 -17.60 32.37 -10.08
C ARG A 105 -17.69 32.63 -11.59
N LYS A 106 -17.44 31.64 -12.45
CA LYS A 106 -17.60 31.76 -13.92
C LYS A 106 -19.06 31.93 -14.36
N ILE A 107 -20.02 31.34 -13.64
CA ILE A 107 -21.45 31.42 -13.99
C ILE A 107 -22.04 32.80 -13.63
N LYS A 108 -21.47 33.52 -12.66
CA LYS A 108 -21.97 34.84 -12.23
C LYS A 108 -21.57 36.03 -13.13
N THR A 109 -20.71 35.86 -14.13
CA THR A 109 -20.23 36.97 -14.99
C THR A 109 -20.85 37.03 -16.38
N THR A 110 -21.99 36.38 -16.64
CA THR A 110 -22.68 36.39 -17.97
C THR A 110 -24.15 36.82 -17.92
N LYS A 111 -24.51 37.76 -17.04
CA LYS A 111 -25.81 38.45 -17.11
C LYS A 111 -25.65 39.98 -17.03
N THR A 112 -25.43 40.56 -18.20
CA THR A 112 -25.59 41.96 -18.65
C THR A 112 -25.58 41.83 -20.18
N ASP A 113 -26.57 42.20 -20.97
CA ASP A 113 -27.68 43.16 -20.87
C ASP A 113 -28.92 42.65 -21.61
#